data_AF-D9PJ24-F1
#
_entry.id   AF-D9PJ24-F1
#
_cell.length_a   1.000
_cell.length_b   1.000
_cell.length_c   1.000
_cell.angle_alpha   90.00
_cell.angle_beta   90.00
_cell.angle_gamma   90.00
#
_symmetry.space_group_name_H-M   'P 1'
#
loop_
_entity.id
_entity.type
_entity.pdbx_description
1 polymer ?
#
loop_
_entity_poly.entity_id
_entity_poly.type
_entity_poly.pdbx_seq_one_letter_code
_entity_poly.pdbx_strand_id
1 'polypeptide(L)'
;MGNLFFYTHTMLEHTKEALKKVTHHLEAEFAKLQMGRANPALVEGILVEQYGMTQPLKNCASVNILDNQTLSIQPWDRSLIHTIAKAITEE
;
A
#
# COMPACT_ATOMS: atom_id res chain seq x y z
N MET A 1 22.15 -34.02 -36.05
CA MET A 1 21.83 -32.58 -36.18
C MET A 1 20.38 -32.23 -35.84
N GLY A 2 19.36 -33.06 -36.15
CA GLY A 2 17.95 -32.71 -35.90
C GLY A 2 17.49 -32.67 -34.43
N ASN A 3 18.01 -33.54 -33.56
CA ASN A 3 17.57 -33.59 -32.16
C ASN A 3 18.06 -32.39 -31.34
N LEU A 4 19.27 -31.90 -31.58
CA LEU A 4 19.86 -30.80 -30.81
C LEU A 4 19.08 -29.49 -31.02
N PHE A 5 18.63 -29.24 -32.25
CA PHE A 5 17.85 -28.05 -32.60
C PHE A 5 16.45 -28.08 -31.95
N PHE A 6 15.84 -29.27 -31.89
CA PHE A 6 14.55 -29.46 -31.24
C PHE A 6 14.65 -29.18 -29.73
N TYR A 7 15.66 -29.75 -29.04
CA TYR A 7 15.90 -29.51 -27.61
C TYR A 7 16.15 -28.05 -27.28
N THR A 8 16.95 -27.33 -28.09
CA THR A 8 17.19 -25.90 -27.87
C THR A 8 15.90 -25.08 -28.02
N HIS A 9 15.04 -25.44 -28.97
CA HIS A 9 13.75 -24.79 -29.14
C HIS A 9 12.82 -25.06 -27.96
N THR A 10 12.73 -26.31 -27.50
CA THR A 10 11.90 -26.66 -26.34
C THR A 10 12.38 -25.96 -25.07
N MET A 11 13.69 -25.89 -24.83
CA MET A 11 14.24 -25.16 -23.68
C MET A 11 13.94 -23.66 -23.74
N LEU A 12 14.03 -23.06 -24.93
CA LEU A 12 13.77 -21.64 -25.13
C LEU A 12 12.29 -21.29 -24.89
N GLU A 13 11.37 -22.13 -25.37
CA GLU A 13 9.93 -21.98 -25.11
C GLU A 13 9.61 -22.15 -23.61
N HIS A 14 10.19 -23.16 -22.95
CA HIS A 14 9.98 -23.38 -21.52
C HIS A 14 10.53 -22.22 -20.66
N THR A 15 11.65 -21.62 -21.08
CA THR A 15 12.24 -20.45 -20.41
C THR A 15 11.36 -19.21 -20.59
N LYS A 16 10.76 -19.01 -21.78
CA LYS A 16 9.81 -17.92 -22.02
C LYS A 16 8.56 -18.04 -21.16
N GLU A 17 8.00 -19.24 -21.01
CA GLU A 17 6.84 -19.48 -20.14
C GLU A 17 7.17 -19.21 -18.67
N ALA A 18 8.34 -19.65 -18.20
CA ALA A 18 8.80 -19.36 -16.85
C ALA A 18 8.96 -17.85 -16.62
N LEU A 19 9.56 -17.12 -17.57
CA LEU A 19 9.68 -15.66 -17.52
C LEU A 19 8.31 -14.97 -17.48
N LYS A 20 7.35 -15.40 -18.31
CA LYS A 20 5.98 -14.89 -18.28
C LYS A 20 5.30 -15.09 -16.92
N LYS A 21 5.51 -16.25 -16.28
CA LYS A 21 4.99 -16.50 -14.93
C LYS A 21 5.60 -15.55 -13.91
N VAL A 22 6.91 -15.34 -13.97
CA VAL A 22 7.62 -14.43 -13.05
C VAL A 22 7.16 -12.99 -13.23
N THR A 23 7.04 -12.51 -14.48
CA THR A 23 6.55 -11.14 -14.74
C THR A 23 5.11 -10.98 -14.28
N HIS A 24 4.24 -11.97 -14.52
CA HIS A 24 2.86 -11.91 -14.05
C HIS A 24 2.75 -11.93 -12.52
N HIS A 25 3.58 -12.73 -11.86
CA HIS A 25 3.65 -12.73 -10.40
C HIS A 25 4.14 -11.38 -9.86
N LEU A 26 5.18 -10.81 -10.47
CA LEU A 26 5.72 -9.51 -10.12
C LEU A 26 4.68 -8.39 -10.32
N GLU A 27 3.96 -8.38 -11.44
CA GLU A 27 2.86 -7.45 -11.70
C GLU A 27 1.73 -7.59 -10.67
N ALA A 28 1.39 -8.82 -10.28
CA ALA A 28 0.39 -9.07 -9.25
C ALA A 28 0.85 -8.56 -7.87
N GLU A 29 2.12 -8.75 -7.51
CA GLU A 29 2.68 -8.19 -6.27
C GLU A 29 2.75 -6.65 -6.33
N PHE A 30 3.15 -6.05 -7.45
CA PHE A 30 3.11 -4.59 -7.62
C PHE A 30 1.68 -4.03 -7.58
N ALA A 31 0.70 -4.76 -8.10
CA ALA A 31 -0.71 -4.35 -8.01
C ALA A 31 -1.24 -4.37 -6.57
N LYS A 32 -0.70 -5.25 -5.70
CA LYS A 32 -0.96 -5.24 -4.25
C LYS A 32 -0.27 -4.07 -3.56
N LEU A 33 0.91 -3.67 -4.04
CA LEU A 33 1.63 -2.48 -3.61
C LEU A 33 0.97 -1.21 -4.15
N GLN A 34 -0.26 -0.92 -3.69
CA GLN A 34 -0.93 0.36 -3.91
C GLN A 34 -0.29 1.48 -3.06
N MET A 35 1.01 1.73 -3.25
CA MET A 35 1.71 2.87 -2.63
C MET A 35 1.40 4.20 -3.34
N GLY A 36 0.79 4.17 -4.53
CA GLY A 36 0.51 5.36 -5.34
C GLY A 36 -0.89 5.94 -5.20
N ARG A 37 -1.75 5.34 -4.37
CA ARG A 37 -3.08 5.87 -4.06
C ARG A 37 -3.15 6.14 -2.57
N ALA A 38 -3.55 7.36 -2.21
CA ALA A 38 -3.88 7.75 -0.86
C ALA A 38 -4.80 6.70 -0.23
N ASN A 39 -4.26 5.93 0.72
CA ASN A 39 -4.98 4.86 1.40
C ASN A 39 -5.24 5.26 2.85
N PRO A 40 -6.51 5.44 3.26
CA PRO A 40 -6.89 5.76 4.63
C PRO A 40 -6.32 4.78 5.66
N ALA A 41 -6.15 3.51 5.28
CA ALA A 41 -5.61 2.47 6.16
C ALA A 41 -4.18 2.76 6.67
N LEU A 42 -3.42 3.60 5.97
CA LEU A 42 -2.08 4.01 6.39
C LEU A 42 -2.12 4.86 7.67
N VAL A 43 -3.17 5.66 7.85
CA VAL A 43 -3.29 6.58 8.99
C VAL A 43 -4.31 6.12 10.04
N GLU A 44 -5.24 5.22 9.68
CA GLU A 44 -6.26 4.70 10.61
C GLU A 44 -5.68 3.96 11.83
N GLY A 45 -4.49 3.34 11.68
CA GLY A 45 -3.81 2.59 12.74
C GLY A 45 -3.02 3.45 13.74
N ILE A 46 -2.81 4.73 13.44
CA ILE A 46 -2.01 5.64 14.25
C ILE A 46 -2.68 5.86 15.60
N LEU A 47 -1.92 5.72 16.68
CA LEU A 47 -2.42 5.95 18.03
C LEU A 47 -2.35 7.44 18.38
N VAL A 48 -3.49 8.01 18.72
CA VAL A 48 -3.65 9.42 19.10
C VAL A 48 -4.01 9.50 20.58
N GLU A 49 -3.33 10.36 21.32
CA GLU A 49 -3.60 10.57 22.74
C GLU A 49 -4.73 11.59 22.94
N GLN A 50 -5.86 11.13 23.46
CA GLN A 50 -7.01 11.96 23.76
C GLN A 50 -7.30 11.89 25.26
N TYR A 51 -7.19 13.03 25.96
CA TYR A 51 -7.50 13.14 27.39
C TYR A 51 -6.79 12.08 28.27
N GLY A 52 -5.54 11.73 27.94
CA GLY A 52 -4.72 10.75 28.68
C GLY A 52 -4.98 9.28 28.31
N MET A 53 -5.79 9.01 27.30
CA MET A 53 -6.03 7.68 26.75
C MET A 53 -5.60 7.63 25.28
N THR A 54 -4.84 6.61 24.90
CA THR A 54 -4.48 6.38 23.49
C THR A 54 -5.60 5.63 22.78
N GLN A 55 -6.06 6.18 21.67
CA GLN A 55 -7.06 5.57 20.81
C GLN A 55 -6.61 5.61 19.34
N PRO A 56 -7.06 4.68 18.48
CA PRO A 56 -6.75 4.74 17.05
C PRO A 56 -7.32 6.01 16.42
N LEU A 57 -6.60 6.60 15.45
CA LEU A 57 -6.98 7.81 14.74
C LEU A 57 -8.39 7.70 14.15
N LYS A 58 -8.79 6.51 13.70
CA LYS A 58 -10.13 6.20 13.19
C LYS A 58 -11.26 6.58 14.15
N ASN A 59 -11.02 6.53 15.46
CA ASN A 59 -12.03 6.88 16.46
C ASN A 59 -12.03 8.38 16.77
N CYS A 60 -10.93 9.09 16.50
CA CYS A 60 -10.74 10.51 16.80
C CYS A 60 -11.03 11.42 15.60
N ALA A 61 -10.98 10.89 14.37
CA ALA A 61 -11.18 11.65 13.13
C ALA A 61 -11.79 10.81 12.00
N SER A 62 -12.45 11.49 11.07
CA SER A 62 -12.86 10.93 9.78
C SER A 62 -11.74 11.09 8.75
N VAL A 63 -11.34 10.00 8.09
CA VAL A 63 -10.31 9.98 7.05
C VAL A 63 -10.98 9.78 5.70
N ASN A 64 -10.81 10.72 4.78
CA ASN A 64 -11.35 10.66 3.42
C ASN A 64 -10.23 10.84 2.39
N ILE A 65 -10.40 10.25 1.22
CA ILE A 65 -9.48 10.44 0.09
C ILE A 65 -9.89 11.71 -0.65
N LEU A 66 -8.99 12.69 -0.71
CA LEU A 66 -9.20 13.97 -1.41
C LEU A 66 -8.78 13.85 -2.87
N ASP A 67 -7.61 13.26 -3.11
CA ASP A 67 -7.06 12.96 -4.43
C ASP A 67 -6.15 11.72 -4.31
N ASN A 68 -5.67 11.19 -5.44
CA ASN A 68 -4.79 10.02 -5.50
C ASN A 68 -3.54 10.13 -4.61
N GLN A 69 -3.12 11.33 -4.21
CA GLN A 69 -1.95 11.54 -3.33
C GLN A 69 -2.28 12.31 -2.04
N THR A 70 -3.55 12.64 -1.79
CA THR A 70 -3.94 13.51 -0.67
C THR A 70 -5.04 12.88 0.16
N LEU A 71 -4.81 12.76 1.47
CA LEU A 71 -5.81 12.36 2.47
C LEU A 71 -6.34 13.59 3.21
N SER A 72 -7.65 13.67 3.41
CA SER A 72 -8.32 14.63 4.28
C SER A 72 -8.59 13.97 5.63
N ILE A 73 -8.09 14.57 6.71
CA ILE A 73 -8.36 14.10 8.08
C ILE A 73 -9.17 15.18 8.78
N GLN A 74 -10.41 14.85 9.14
CA GLN A 74 -11.35 15.75 9.80
C GLN A 74 -11.60 15.26 11.24
N PRO A 75 -11.02 15.91 12.25
CA PRO A 75 -11.24 15.52 13.65
C PRO A 75 -12.64 15.88 14.12
N TRP A 76 -13.18 15.07 15.02
CA TRP A 76 -14.49 15.33 15.65
C TRP A 76 -14.43 16.49 16.65
N ASP A 77 -13.26 16.70 17.26
CA ASP A 77 -12.97 17.79 18.20
C ASP A 77 -11.78 18.63 17.69
N ARG A 78 -11.93 19.96 17.68
CA ARG A 78 -10.88 20.89 17.26
C ARG A 78 -9.66 20.85 18.19
N SER A 79 -9.82 20.46 19.45
CA SER A 79 -8.71 20.32 20.39
C SER A 79 -7.68 19.26 19.94
N LEU A 80 -8.12 18.25 19.18
CA LEU A 80 -7.31 17.12 18.74
C LEU A 80 -6.45 17.41 17.50
N ILE A 81 -6.66 18.55 16.83
CA ILE A 81 -5.91 18.91 15.60
C ILE A 81 -4.40 18.84 15.84
N HIS A 82 -3.94 19.40 16.96
CA HIS A 82 -2.51 19.43 17.27
C HIS A 82 -1.96 18.04 17.60
N THR A 83 -2.69 17.25 18.40
CA THR A 83 -2.30 15.89 18.76
C THR A 83 -2.25 14.97 17.54
N ILE A 84 -3.25 15.04 16.66
CA ILE A 84 -3.31 14.24 15.44
C ILE A 84 -2.16 14.60 14.50
N ALA A 85 -1.92 15.89 14.27
CA ALA A 85 -0.81 16.34 13.43
C ALA A 85 0.54 15.85 13.96
N LYS A 86 0.72 15.88 15.29
CA LYS A 86 1.91 15.35 15.95
C LYS A 86 2.03 13.83 15.78
N ALA A 87 0.95 13.09 16.06
CA ALA A 87 0.92 11.63 15.92
C ALA A 87 1.24 11.16 14.50
N ILE A 88 0.82 11.89 13.47
CA ILE A 88 1.14 11.58 12.05
C ILE A 88 2.60 11.90 11.70
N THR A 89 3.21 12.91 12.34
CA THR A 89 4.59 13.33 12.02
C THR A 89 5.64 12.51 12.77
N GLU A 90 5.28 11.98 13.95
CA GLU A 90 6.19 11.23 14.82
C GLU A 90 6.22 9.71 14.55
N GLU A 91 5.35 9.20 13.68
CA GLU A 91 5.32 7.80 13.23
C GLU A 91 6.28 7.56 12.04
#